data_AF-A0A0B8P754-F1
#
_entry.id   AF-A0A0B8P754-F1
#
_cell.length_a   1.000
_cell.length_b   1.000
_cell.length_c   1.000
_cell.angle_alpha   90.00
_cell.angle_beta   90.00
_cell.angle_gamma   90.00
#
_symmetry.space_group_name_H-M   'P 1'
#
loop_
_entity.id
_entity.type
_entity.pdbx_description
1 polymer ?
#
loop_
_entity_poly.entity_id
_entity_poly.type
_entity_poly.pdbx_seq_one_letter_code
_entity_poly.pdbx_strand_id
1 'polypeptide(L)' 'MSLLYFIDLFGTAIFAISGVLLAGRLRMDPFGVLVLASVTAIGGGTIRDMMIGATPVFG' A
#
# COMPACT_ATOMS: atom_id res chain seq x y z
N MET A 1 -15.07 -14.93 2.39
CA MET A 1 -14.50 -13.57 2.53
C MET A 1 -14.18 -13.37 4.00
N SER A 2 -12.91 -13.50 4.39
CA SER A 2 -12.46 -13.41 5.78
C SER A 2 -12.36 -11.95 6.23
N LEU A 3 -12.46 -11.71 7.54
CA LEU A 3 -12.26 -10.36 8.12
C LEU A 3 -10.88 -9.79 7.75
N LEU A 4 -9.85 -10.64 7.70
CA LEU A 4 -8.50 -10.28 7.28
C LEU A 4 -8.48 -9.64 5.88
N TYR A 5 -9.20 -10.21 4.92
CA TYR A 5 -9.27 -9.70 3.55
C TYR A 5 -9.80 -8.26 3.48
N PHE A 6 -10.82 -7.92 4.29
CA PHE A 6 -11.32 -6.55 4.35
C PHE A 6 -10.30 -5.60 4.96
N ILE A 7 -9.59 -6.04 6.01
CA ILE A 7 -8.53 -5.23 6.64
C ILE A 7 -7.35 -5.06 5.68
N ASP A 8 -7.01 -6.07 4.85
CA ASP A 8 -5.99 -5.99 3.79
C ASP A 8 -6.35 -4.94 2.75
N LEU A 9 -7.57 -4.97 2.24
CA LEU A 9 -8.05 -4.00 1.26
C LEU A 9 -8.06 -2.57 1.84
N PHE A 10 -8.50 -2.44 3.09
CA PHE A 10 -8.57 -1.14 3.77
C PHE A 10 -7.16 -0.58 4.05
N GLY A 11 -6.24 -1.40 4.54
CA GLY A 11 -4.85 -1.01 4.78
C GLY A 11 -4.15 -0.60 3.48
N THR A 12 -4.33 -1.37 2.41
CA THR A 12 -3.79 -1.06 1.08
C THR A 12 -4.31 0.29 0.57
N ALA A 13 -5.61 0.58 0.72
CA ALA A 13 -6.19 1.87 0.34
C ALA A 13 -5.61 3.05 1.13
N ILE A 14 -5.47 2.91 2.46
CA ILE A 14 -4.89 3.95 3.33
C ILE A 14 -3.44 4.24 2.93
N PHE A 15 -2.64 3.20 2.67
CA PHE A 15 -1.25 3.36 2.25
C PHE A 15 -1.14 4.02 0.87
N ALA A 16 -1.99 3.65 -0.09
CA ALA A 16 -2.04 4.32 -1.39
C ALA A 16 -2.36 5.82 -1.24
N ILE A 17 -3.37 6.18 -0.45
CA ILE A 17 -3.75 7.57 -0.19
C ILE A 17 -2.59 8.33 0.47
N SER A 18 -1.89 7.70 1.43
CA SER A 18 -0.74 8.29 2.09
C SER A 18 0.39 8.59 1.10
N GLY A 19 0.65 7.68 0.15
CA GLY A 19 1.62 7.88 -0.92
C GLY A 19 1.22 9.00 -1.88
N VAL A 20 -0.05 9.11 -2.25
CA VAL A 20 -0.57 10.23 -3.07
C VAL A 20 -0.41 11.57 -2.34
N LEU A 21 -0.77 11.63 -1.06
CA LEU A 21 -0.64 12.84 -0.24
C LEU A 21 0.82 13.27 -0.12
N LEU A 22 1.74 12.32 0.09
CA LEU A 22 3.18 12.60 0.13
C LEU A 22 3.69 13.10 -1.23
N ALA A 23 3.31 12.44 -2.32
CA ALA A 23 3.71 12.84 -3.68
C ALA A 23 3.21 14.26 -4.02
N GLY A 24 1.98 14.59 -3.60
CA GLY A 24 1.41 15.94 -3.73
C GLY A 24 2.19 16.99 -2.96
N ARG A 25 2.65 16.68 -1.73
CA ARG A 25 3.53 17.57 -0.95
C ARG A 25 4.89 17.76 -1.61
N LEU A 26 5.39 16.73 -2.29
CA LEU A 26 6.64 16.76 -3.06
C LEU A 26 6.47 17.39 -4.46
N ARG A 27 5.27 17.83 -4.83
CA ARG A 27 4.93 18.39 -6.15
C ARG A 27 5.37 17.49 -7.31
N MET A 28 5.23 16.18 -7.14
CA MET A 28 5.53 15.21 -8.19
C MET A 28 4.49 15.29 -9.31
N ASP A 29 4.90 14.94 -10.52
CA ASP A 29 4.00 14.78 -11.66
C ASP A 29 3.07 13.55 -11.46
N PRO A 30 1.99 13.41 -12.25
CA PRO A 30 1.03 12.32 -12.09
C PRO A 30 1.64 10.91 -12.17
N PHE A 31 2.72 10.74 -12.94
CA PHE A 31 3.42 9.46 -13.02
C PHE A 31 4.20 9.20 -11.73
N GLY A 32 4.92 10.21 -11.22
CA GLY A 32 5.58 10.14 -9.92
C GLY A 32 4.60 9.86 -8.76
N VAL A 33 3.42 10.49 -8.78
CA VAL A 33 2.34 10.23 -7.81
C VAL A 33 1.87 8.77 -7.88
N LEU A 34 1.63 8.25 -9.08
CA LEU A 34 1.19 6.86 -9.26
C LEU A 34 2.23 5.86 -8.77
N VAL A 35 3.50 6.09 -9.11
CA VAL A 35 4.61 5.24 -8.68
C VAL A 35 4.74 5.27 -7.15
N LEU A 36 4.77 6.45 -6.53
CA LEU A 36 4.95 6.56 -5.08
C LEU A 36 3.77 5.94 -4.32
N ALA A 37 2.54 6.17 -4.79
CA ALA A 37 1.34 5.56 -4.21
C ALA A 37 1.38 4.03 -4.29
N SER A 38 1.77 3.48 -5.46
CA SER A 38 1.87 2.04 -5.69
C SER A 38 2.94 1.41 -4.80
N VAL A 39 4.13 2.00 -4.76
CA VAL A 39 5.25 1.52 -3.91
C VAL A 39 4.88 1.55 -2.44
N THR A 40 4.21 2.60 -1.97
CA THR A 40 3.78 2.73 -0.57
C THR A 40 2.75 1.66 -0.21
N ALA A 41 1.75 1.43 -1.07
CA ALA A 41 0.73 0.41 -0.86
C ALA A 41 1.31 -1.02 -0.85
N ILE A 42 2.15 -1.34 -1.86
CA ILE A 42 2.80 -2.65 -2.00
C ILE A 42 3.77 -2.89 -0.84
N GLY A 43 4.60 -1.90 -0.49
CA GLY A 43 5.55 -1.99 0.60
C GLY A 43 4.87 -2.20 1.97
N GLY A 44 3.80 -1.45 2.24
CA GLY A 44 3.01 -1.61 3.46
C GLY A 44 2.33 -2.97 3.57
N GLY A 45 1.69 -3.44 2.49
CA GLY A 45 1.10 -4.78 2.42
C GLY A 45 2.14 -5.89 2.60
N THR A 46 3.30 -5.75 1.95
CA THR A 46 4.41 -6.71 2.06
C THR A 46 4.92 -6.85 3.49
N ILE A 47 5.12 -5.73 4.20
CA ILE A 47 5.57 -5.74 5.59
C ILE A 47 4.54 -6.42 6.48
N ARG A 48 3.24 -6.13 6.27
CA ARG A 48 2.16 -6.80 7.00
C ARG A 48 2.18 -8.30 6.78
N ASP A 49 2.24 -8.75 5.52
CA ASP A 49 2.26 -10.16 5.15
C ASP A 49 3.42 -10.90 5.83
N MET A 50 4.61 -10.28 5.84
CA MET A 50 5.78 -10.81 6.55
C MET A 50 5.57 -10.90 8.07
N MET A 51 4.91 -9.91 8.69
CA MET A 51 4.64 -9.90 10.13
C MET A 51 3.69 -11.01 10.57
N ILE A 52 2.73 -11.40 9.71
CA ILE A 52 1.78 -12.49 9.98
C ILE A 52 2.29 -13.86 9.49
N GLY A 53 3.50 -13.92 8.93
CA GLY A 53 4.09 -15.15 8.39
C GLY A 53 3.43 -15.63 7.09
N ALA A 54 2.68 -14.77 6.39
CA ALA A 54 2.09 -15.09 5.10
C ALA A 54 3.21 -15.16 4.05
N THR A 55 3.53 -16.37 3.61
CA THR A 55 4.46 -16.65 2.51
C THR A 55 3.75 -17.51 1.47
N PRO A 56 3.74 -17.13 0.17
CA PRO A 56 4.39 -15.96 -0.41
C PRO A 56 3.70 -14.65 -0.04
N VAL A 57 4.46 -13.56 -0.04
CA VAL A 57 3.91 -12.20 0.00
C VAL A 57 2.96 -12.07 -1.19
N PHE A 58 1.72 -11.55 -1.01
CA PHE A 58 0.63 -11.55 -2.02
C PHE A 58 -0.10 -12.88 -2.27
N GLY A 59 -0.33 -13.68 -1.22
CA GLY A 59 -1.14 -14.92 -1.26
C GLY A 59 -2.65 -14.70 -1.13
#